data_AF-A0A3C0VAU6-F1
#
_entry.id   AF-A0A3C0VAU6-F1
#
_cell.length_a   1.000
_cell.length_b   1.000
_cell.length_c   1.000
_cell.angle_alpha   90.00
_cell.angle_beta   90.00
_cell.angle_gamma   90.00
#
_symmetry.space_group_name_H-M   'P 1'
#
loop_
_entity.id
_entity.type
_entity.pdbx_description
1 polymer ?
#
loop_
_entity_poly.entity_id
_entity_poly.type
_entity_poly.pdbx_seq_one_letter_code
_entity_poly.pdbx_strand_id
1 'polypeptide(L)'
;MGVDIGAHEAGGCERAKIMFARGDVNADGKRDVADAVSVLQFLFSGGQTPLCLKAADTNDSGRVNVADAIYLLSFIFAHGARPPAPFPGCGIDLTLDELPCESFLPCMAAE
;
A
#
# COMPACT_ATOMS: atom_id res chain seq x y z
N MET A 1 -38.84 33.65 -20.46
CA MET A 1 -39.39 32.73 -19.44
C MET A 1 -38.36 31.64 -19.23
N GLY A 2 -38.13 31.22 -17.98
CA GLY A 2 -37.08 30.28 -17.57
C GLY A 2 -37.08 28.95 -18.33
N VAL A 3 -36.09 28.08 -18.17
CA VAL A 3 -35.55 27.63 -16.88
C VAL A 3 -34.06 27.23 -16.98
N ASP A 4 -33.39 27.51 -15.87
CA ASP A 4 -32.07 27.14 -15.38
C ASP A 4 -31.85 25.63 -15.23
N ILE A 5 -30.71 25.08 -15.71
CA ILE A 5 -30.08 23.87 -15.14
C ILE A 5 -28.56 24.02 -15.26
N GLY A 6 -27.92 24.34 -14.14
CA GLY A 6 -26.49 24.19 -13.96
C GLY A 6 -26.07 22.71 -13.93
N ALA A 7 -24.99 22.42 -14.64
CA ALA A 7 -24.16 21.23 -14.43
C ALA A 7 -22.71 21.72 -14.34
N HIS A 8 -22.34 22.27 -13.18
CA HIS A 8 -20.92 22.30 -12.82
C HIS A 8 -20.56 20.86 -12.47
N GLU A 9 -20.12 20.13 -13.48
CA GLU A 9 -19.51 18.81 -13.38
C GLU A 9 -18.31 18.91 -12.44
N ALA A 10 -18.55 18.73 -11.14
CA ALA A 10 -17.51 18.30 -10.22
C ALA A 10 -17.24 16.81 -10.48
N GLY A 11 -16.77 16.50 -11.68
CA GLY A 11 -16.06 15.27 -11.99
C GLY A 11 -14.75 15.29 -11.24
N GLY A 12 -14.82 15.07 -9.92
CA GLY A 12 -13.64 14.75 -9.15
C GLY A 12 -13.10 13.43 -9.70
N CYS A 13 -11.94 13.47 -10.33
CA CYS A 13 -11.06 12.32 -10.28
C CYS A 13 -10.67 12.12 -8.81
N GLU A 14 -11.54 11.51 -8.01
CA GLU A 14 -11.06 10.74 -6.87
C GLU A 14 -10.08 9.74 -7.47
N ARG A 15 -8.79 9.87 -7.13
CA ARG A 15 -7.79 8.85 -7.46
C ARG A 15 -8.40 7.51 -7.07
N ALA A 16 -8.61 6.63 -8.04
CA ALA A 16 -9.13 5.29 -7.77
C ALA A 16 -8.27 4.66 -6.67
N LYS A 17 -8.89 4.33 -5.53
CA LYS A 17 -8.18 3.68 -4.42
C LYS A 17 -7.83 2.26 -4.87
N ILE A 18 -6.56 2.03 -5.18
CA ILE A 18 -6.05 0.71 -5.55
C ILE A 18 -6.11 -0.20 -4.33
N MET A 19 -6.64 -1.41 -4.52
CA MET A 19 -6.58 -2.46 -3.51
C MET A 19 -5.17 -3.05 -3.49
N PHE A 20 -4.61 -3.20 -2.29
CA PHE A 20 -3.33 -3.87 -2.07
C PHE A 20 -3.40 -4.63 -0.75
N ALA A 21 -2.33 -5.35 -0.44
CA ALA A 21 -2.16 -5.96 0.86
C ALA A 21 -0.88 -5.45 1.52
N ARG A 22 -1.03 -4.85 2.70
CA ARG A 22 0.06 -4.24 3.45
C ARG A 22 1.07 -5.32 3.88
N GLY A 23 2.36 -5.04 3.69
CA GLY A 23 3.44 -5.98 4.00
C GLY A 23 3.77 -7.00 2.91
N ASP A 24 3.09 -6.99 1.76
CA ASP A 24 3.39 -7.79 0.57
C ASP A 24 4.09 -6.88 -0.46
N VAL A 25 5.36 -6.62 -0.23
CA VAL A 25 6.13 -5.56 -0.88
C VAL A 25 6.64 -6.02 -2.24
N ASN A 26 6.94 -7.31 -2.37
CA ASN A 26 7.36 -7.91 -3.64
C ASN A 26 6.17 -8.37 -4.51
N ALA A 27 4.93 -8.22 -4.03
CA ALA A 27 3.69 -8.58 -4.70
C ALA A 27 3.60 -10.07 -5.09
N ASP A 28 4.13 -10.97 -4.25
CA ASP A 28 4.10 -12.42 -4.47
C ASP A 28 2.95 -13.13 -3.74
N GLY A 29 2.12 -12.37 -2.99
CA GLY A 29 0.98 -12.90 -2.24
C GLY A 29 1.33 -13.33 -0.81
N LYS A 30 2.60 -13.24 -0.40
CA LYS A 30 3.08 -13.60 0.94
C LYS A 30 3.48 -12.34 1.71
N ARG A 31 3.77 -12.52 3.00
CA ARG A 31 4.26 -11.47 3.93
C ARG A 31 5.35 -12.10 4.76
N ASP A 32 6.49 -12.28 4.11
CA ASP A 32 7.61 -13.01 4.66
C ASP A 32 8.89 -12.15 4.64
N VAL A 33 10.03 -12.80 4.84
CA VAL A 33 11.31 -12.10 4.94
C VAL A 33 11.69 -11.43 3.62
N ALA A 34 11.25 -11.97 2.47
CA ALA A 34 11.52 -11.40 1.17
C ALA A 34 10.95 -9.98 1.05
N ASP A 35 9.77 -9.73 1.63
CA ASP A 35 9.15 -8.41 1.66
C ASP A 35 9.96 -7.38 2.44
N ALA A 36 10.45 -7.75 3.63
CA ALA A 36 11.31 -6.88 4.42
C ALA A 36 12.64 -6.60 3.70
N VAL A 37 13.19 -7.59 2.99
CA VAL A 37 14.38 -7.41 2.16
C VAL A 37 14.09 -6.47 0.99
N SER A 38 12.93 -6.59 0.34
CA SER A 38 12.52 -5.69 -0.75
C SER A 38 12.41 -4.23 -0.28
N VAL A 39 11.89 -3.97 0.92
CA VAL A 39 11.92 -2.61 1.51
C VAL A 39 13.36 -2.10 1.63
N LEU A 40 14.27 -2.90 2.19
CA LEU A 40 15.66 -2.49 2.39
C LEU A 40 16.41 -2.28 1.06
N GLN A 41 16.15 -3.12 0.07
CA GLN A 41 16.74 -2.99 -1.27
C GLN A 41 16.27 -1.69 -1.95
N PHE A 42 14.97 -1.37 -1.85
CA PHE A 42 14.43 -0.11 -2.33
C PHE A 42 15.10 1.09 -1.66
N LEU A 43 15.31 1.05 -0.33
CA LEU A 43 15.88 2.16 0.42
C LEU A 43 17.38 2.37 0.20
N PHE A 44 18.17 1.28 0.10
CA PHE A 44 19.63 1.37 0.23
C PHE A 44 20.42 0.79 -0.94
N SER A 45 19.80 -0.01 -1.80
CA SER A 45 20.50 -0.74 -2.86
C SER A 45 20.06 -0.34 -4.28
N GLY A 46 19.20 0.67 -4.41
CA GLY A 46 18.62 1.05 -5.70
C GLY A 46 17.79 -0.09 -6.31
N GLY A 47 17.20 -0.93 -5.46
CA GLY A 47 16.29 -1.99 -5.87
C GLY A 47 15.08 -1.43 -6.61
N GLN A 48 14.33 -2.32 -7.26
CA GLN A 48 13.13 -1.93 -7.99
C GLN A 48 12.13 -1.24 -7.05
N THR A 49 11.67 -0.05 -7.42
CA THR A 49 10.61 0.65 -6.71
C THR A 49 9.34 -0.21 -6.73
N PRO A 50 8.74 -0.52 -5.57
CA PRO A 50 7.44 -1.20 -5.52
C PRO A 50 6.39 -0.40 -6.28
N LEU A 51 5.59 -1.07 -7.12
CA LEU A 51 4.47 -0.44 -7.83
C LEU A 51 3.38 0.07 -6.87
N CYS A 52 3.39 -0.43 -5.63
CA CYS A 52 2.57 0.06 -4.54
C CYS A 52 3.43 0.38 -3.31
N LEU A 53 3.77 1.66 -3.12
CA LEU A 53 4.54 2.09 -1.94
C LEU A 53 3.73 1.97 -0.65
N LYS A 54 2.40 1.99 -0.72
CA LYS A 54 1.53 1.70 0.42
C LYS A 54 1.68 0.27 0.96
N ALA A 55 2.06 -0.70 0.12
CA ALA A 55 2.35 -2.06 0.60
C ALA A 55 3.66 -2.10 1.41
N ALA A 56 4.62 -1.22 1.09
CA ALA A 56 5.92 -1.09 1.76
C ALA A 56 5.86 -0.27 3.06
N ASP A 57 4.87 0.60 3.24
CA ASP A 57 4.59 1.30 4.50
C ASP A 57 3.84 0.39 5.49
N THR A 58 4.57 -0.59 5.99
CA THR A 58 4.01 -1.68 6.82
C THR A 58 3.49 -1.23 8.17
N ASN A 59 4.02 -0.12 8.69
CA ASN A 59 3.56 0.48 9.95
C ASN A 59 2.56 1.62 9.76
N ASP A 60 2.18 1.91 8.51
CA ASP A 60 1.16 2.91 8.13
C ASP A 60 1.50 4.32 8.63
N SER A 61 2.77 4.70 8.52
CA SER A 61 3.29 6.00 8.93
C SER A 61 3.17 7.09 7.86
N GLY A 62 2.75 6.72 6.65
CA GLY A 62 2.76 7.56 5.45
C GLY A 62 4.16 7.73 4.85
N ARG A 63 5.17 6.95 5.29
CA ARG A 63 6.56 7.04 4.82
C ARG A 63 7.25 5.69 4.80
N VAL A 64 7.71 5.27 3.62
CA VAL A 64 8.55 4.07 3.49
C VAL A 64 9.97 4.34 4.01
N ASN A 65 10.37 3.68 5.08
CA ASN A 65 11.69 3.79 5.68
C ASN A 65 12.11 2.49 6.42
N VAL A 66 13.25 2.50 7.12
CA VAL A 66 13.79 1.30 7.79
C VAL A 66 12.85 0.77 8.89
N ALA A 67 12.03 1.62 9.49
CA ALA A 67 11.05 1.22 10.49
C ALA A 67 10.03 0.23 9.93
N ASP A 68 9.73 0.27 8.63
CA ASP A 68 8.82 -0.67 8.00
C ASP A 68 9.40 -2.08 7.93
N ALA A 69 10.65 -2.20 7.48
CA ALA A 69 11.33 -3.49 7.48
C ALA A 69 11.41 -4.09 8.90
N ILE A 70 11.73 -3.26 9.90
CA ILE A 70 11.78 -3.69 11.31
C ILE A 70 10.40 -4.09 11.81
N TYR A 71 9.36 -3.32 11.49
CA TYR A 71 7.99 -3.60 11.90
C TYR A 71 7.51 -4.95 11.34
N LEU A 72 7.72 -5.19 10.05
CA LEU A 72 7.35 -6.44 9.39
C LEU A 72 8.11 -7.65 9.97
N LEU A 73 9.43 -7.53 10.16
CA LEU A 73 10.25 -8.59 10.76
C LEU A 73 9.83 -8.88 12.22
N SER A 74 9.46 -7.84 12.96
CA SER A 74 8.96 -8.00 14.33
C SER A 74 7.64 -8.76 14.35
N PHE A 75 6.73 -8.49 13.41
CA PHE A 75 5.51 -9.27 13.24
C PHE A 75 5.81 -10.75 12.90
N ILE A 76 6.72 -11.00 11.95
CA ILE A 76 7.06 -12.35 11.48
C ILE A 76 7.72 -13.21 12.56
N PHE A 77 8.70 -12.67 13.29
CA PHE A 77 9.57 -13.47 14.17
C PHE A 77 9.36 -13.23 15.67
N ALA A 78 8.90 -12.05 16.06
CA ALA A 78 8.88 -11.63 17.46
C ALA A 78 7.46 -11.52 18.03
N HIS A 79 6.46 -12.09 17.35
CA HIS A 79 5.04 -11.93 17.71
C HIS A 79 4.65 -10.45 17.91
N GLY A 80 5.24 -9.56 17.10
CA GLY A 80 4.95 -8.14 17.10
C GLY A 80 3.51 -7.83 16.68
N ALA A 81 3.15 -6.55 16.73
CA ALA A 81 1.83 -6.11 16.29
C ALA A 81 1.59 -6.47 14.82
N ARG A 82 0.36 -6.86 14.50
CA ARG A 82 -0.06 -7.08 13.11
C ARG A 82 -0.05 -5.75 12.35
N PRO A 83 0.41 -5.73 11.08
CA PRO A 83 0.28 -4.55 10.23
C PRO A 83 -1.15 -4.01 10.22
N PRO A 84 -1.33 -2.68 10.23
CA PRO A 84 -2.64 -2.05 10.05
C PRO A 84 -3.31 -2.47 8.75
N ALA A 85 -4.63 -2.27 8.66
CA ALA A 85 -5.36 -2.56 7.43
C ALA A 85 -4.77 -1.79 6.23
N PRO A 86 -4.77 -2.34 5.00
CA PRO A 86 -5.35 -3.62 4.59
C PRO A 86 -4.40 -4.82 4.78
N PHE A 87 -4.64 -5.66 5.80
CA PHE A 87 -3.84 -6.85 6.11
C PHE A 87 -4.72 -7.96 6.73
N PRO A 88 -4.49 -9.27 6.43
CA PRO A 88 -3.64 -9.83 5.39
C PRO A 88 -4.40 -9.97 4.07
N GLY A 89 -5.60 -9.43 3.95
CA GLY A 89 -6.35 -9.43 2.71
C GLY A 89 -6.02 -8.22 1.85
N CYS A 90 -6.42 -8.30 0.59
CA CYS A 90 -6.57 -7.14 -0.26
C CYS A 90 -7.61 -6.18 0.32
N GLY A 91 -7.29 -4.89 0.29
CA GLY A 91 -8.21 -3.86 0.71
C GLY A 91 -7.72 -2.47 0.32
N ILE A 92 -8.55 -1.47 0.57
CA ILE A 92 -8.19 -0.08 0.36
C ILE A 92 -7.53 0.49 1.62
N ASP A 93 -6.64 1.45 1.42
CA ASP A 93 -6.16 2.27 2.51
C ASP A 93 -7.22 3.30 2.93
N LEU A 94 -7.48 3.36 4.23
CA LEU A 94 -8.40 4.32 4.84
C LEU A 94 -7.66 5.46 5.54
N THR A 95 -6.34 5.37 5.68
CA THR A 95 -5.52 6.48 6.15
C THR A 95 -5.23 7.43 4.98
N LEU A 96 -5.11 8.72 5.33
CA LEU A 96 -4.76 9.75 4.37
C LEU A 96 -3.26 9.98 4.42
N ASP A 97 -2.59 9.67 3.31
CA ASP A 97 -1.20 9.98 3.07
C ASP A 97 -0.96 10.26 1.58
N GLU A 98 0.26 10.64 1.24
CA GLU A 98 0.66 10.97 -0.13
C GLU A 98 1.41 9.82 -0.83
N LEU A 99 1.44 8.61 -0.25
CA LEU A 99 2.13 7.47 -0.84
C LEU A 99 1.35 6.95 -2.06
N PRO A 100 2.01 6.85 -3.24
CA PRO A 100 1.36 6.33 -4.41
C PRO A 100 1.20 4.80 -4.32
N CYS A 101 0.10 4.32 -4.88
CA CYS A 101 -0.09 2.92 -5.22
C CYS A 101 -0.66 2.88 -6.63
N GLU A 102 0.17 2.53 -7.61
CA GLU A 102 -0.21 2.55 -9.02
C GLU A 102 -0.93 1.26 -9.42
N SER A 103 -0.41 0.12 -8.96
CA SER A 103 -1.03 -1.18 -9.20
C SER A 103 -0.57 -2.22 -8.17
N PHE A 104 -1.40 -3.24 -7.99
CA PHE A 104 -1.08 -4.39 -7.16
C PHE A 104 -1.75 -5.64 -7.72
N LEU A 105 -1.01 -6.36 -8.58
CA LEU A 105 -1.53 -7.50 -9.34
C LEU A 105 -2.21 -8.58 -8.48
N PRO A 106 -1.67 -8.95 -7.28
CA PRO A 106 -2.32 -9.97 -6.45
C PRO A 106 -3.75 -9.61 -6.02
N CYS A 107 -4.10 -8.32 -5.98
CA CYS A 107 -5.43 -7.85 -5.60
C CYS A 107 -6.34 -7.52 -6.78
N MET A 108 -5.82 -7.57 -8.01
CA MET A 108 -6.63 -7.41 -9.22
C MET A 108 -7.25 -8.73 -9.68
N ALA A 109 -6.73 -9.87 -9.23
CA ALA A 109 -7.15 -11.21 -9.63
C ALA A 109 -8.00 -11.93 -8.56
N ALA A 110 -8.40 -11.25 -7.49
CA ALA A 110 -9.25 -11.82 -6.45
C ALA A 110 -10.72 -11.77 -6.87
N GLU A 111 -11.14 -12.75 -7.70
CA GLU A 111 -12.54 -13.13 -7.93
C GLU A 111 -12.99 -14.23 -6.96
#